data_AF-A0A967GLY6-F1
#
_entry.id   AF-A0A967GLY6-F1
#
_cell.length_a   1.000
_cell.length_b   1.000
_cell.length_c   1.000
_cell.angle_alpha   90.00
_cell.angle_beta   90.00
_cell.angle_gamma   90.00
#
_symmetry.space_group_name_H-M   'P 1'
#
loop_
_entity.id
_entity.type
_entity.pdbx_description
1 polymer ?
#
loop_
_entity_poly.entity_id
_entity_poly.type
_entity_poly.pdbx_seq_one_letter_code
_entity_poly.pdbx_strand_id
1 'polypeptide(L)'
;VSGDPEQEFFSDGIAEDIITQLSRFRTLFVIARNSSFAFKGQAIDVKEIGRDLGVQYVVEGSVRRAGNRVRITAQLVEAETGNHLWAERYDRD
;
A
#
# COMPACT_ATOMS: atom_id res chain seq x y z
N VAL A 1 11.48 4.24 15.21
CA VAL A 1 10.42 4.72 14.28
C VAL A 1 9.81 5.95 14.92
N SER A 2 10.06 7.14 14.40
CA SER A 2 9.36 8.35 14.88
C SER A 2 7.94 8.29 14.34
N GLY A 3 6.99 7.88 15.18
CA GLY A 3 5.55 7.87 14.87
C GLY A 3 5.00 9.29 14.87
N ASP A 4 5.31 10.05 13.82
CA ASP A 4 4.69 11.34 13.58
C ASP A 4 3.26 11.09 13.06
N PRO A 5 2.20 11.43 13.82
CA PRO A 5 0.82 11.19 13.43
C PRO A 5 0.46 11.87 12.10
N GLU A 6 1.12 12.96 11.73
CA GLU A 6 0.87 13.63 10.45
C GLU A 6 1.33 12.79 9.27
N GLN A 7 2.46 12.08 9.40
CA GLN A 7 2.95 11.16 8.37
C GLN A 7 2.00 9.97 8.21
N GLU A 8 1.51 9.47 9.33
CA GLU A 8 0.60 8.33 9.35
C GLU A 8 -0.73 8.68 8.68
N PHE A 9 -1.32 9.83 9.05
CA PHE A 9 -2.53 10.33 8.41
C PHE A 9 -2.34 10.55 6.90
N PHE A 10 -1.19 11.09 6.50
CA PHE A 10 -0.88 11.30 5.09
C PHE A 10 -0.71 9.99 4.31
N SER A 11 0.02 9.01 4.87
CA SER A 11 0.17 7.69 4.26
C SER A 11 -1.16 6.97 4.12
N ASP A 12 -2.03 7.07 5.13
CA ASP A 12 -3.35 6.45 5.13
C ASP A 12 -4.27 7.08 4.07
N GLY A 13 -4.21 8.40 3.91
CA GLY A 13 -4.94 9.11 2.86
C GLY A 13 -4.52 8.67 1.45
N ILE A 14 -3.21 8.51 1.20
CA ILE A 14 -2.71 8.02 -0.10
C ILE A 14 -3.18 6.59 -0.37
N ALA A 15 -3.12 5.71 0.63
CA ALA A 15 -3.60 4.34 0.47
C ALA A 15 -5.11 4.28 0.18
N GLU A 16 -5.89 5.15 0.84
CA GLU A 16 -7.33 5.28 0.58
C GLU A 16 -7.61 5.78 -0.84
N ASP A 17 -6.89 6.80 -1.31
CA ASP A 17 -7.01 7.29 -2.68
C ASP A 17 -6.68 6.20 -3.71
N ILE A 18 -5.62 5.40 -3.48
CA ILE A 18 -5.27 4.27 -4.35
C ILE A 18 -6.41 3.26 -4.39
N ILE A 19 -6.94 2.86 -3.24
CA ILE A 19 -8.09 1.93 -3.16
C ILE A 19 -9.28 2.50 -3.95
N THR A 20 -9.61 3.78 -3.74
CA THR A 20 -10.71 4.44 -4.45
C THR A 20 -10.48 4.49 -5.95
N GLN A 21 -9.27 4.83 -6.43
CA GLN A 21 -8.98 4.90 -7.86
C GLN A 21 -9.00 3.51 -8.52
N LEU A 22 -8.39 2.50 -7.89
CA LEU A 22 -8.39 1.12 -8.40
C LEU A 22 -9.81 0.53 -8.45
N SER A 23 -10.64 0.83 -7.45
CA SER A 23 -12.03 0.35 -7.37
C SER A 23 -12.94 0.87 -8.49
N ARG A 24 -12.52 1.91 -9.22
CA ARG A 24 -13.26 2.40 -10.40
C ARG A 24 -13.17 1.43 -11.59
N PHE A 25 -12.14 0.58 -11.62
CA PHE A 25 -11.96 -0.42 -12.66
C PHE A 25 -12.69 -1.71 -12.26
N ARG A 26 -13.85 -1.96 -12.85
CA ARG A 26 -14.70 -3.12 -12.51
C ARG A 26 -14.06 -4.49 -12.75
N THR A 27 -12.99 -4.54 -13.53
CA THR A 27 -12.19 -5.74 -13.76
C THR A 27 -11.24 -6.06 -12.60
N LEU A 28 -11.00 -5.11 -11.70
CA LEU A 28 -10.21 -5.30 -10.50
C LEU A 28 -11.13 -5.61 -9.32
N PHE A 29 -10.85 -6.71 -8.63
CA PHE A 29 -11.40 -6.98 -7.31
C PHE A 29 -10.48 -6.33 -6.27
N VAL A 30 -10.95 -5.25 -5.64
CA VAL A 30 -10.16 -4.46 -4.68
C VAL A 30 -10.69 -4.69 -3.28
N ILE A 31 -9.81 -5.08 -2.36
CA ILE A 31 -10.17 -5.31 -0.95
C ILE A 31 -10.47 -4.00 -0.24
N ALA A 32 -11.50 -4.01 0.60
CA ALA A 32 -11.89 -2.86 1.41
C ALA A 32 -10.73 -2.38 2.30
N ARG A 33 -10.67 -1.06 2.51
CA ARG A 33 -9.67 -0.37 3.34
C ARG A 33 -9.50 -1.00 4.72
N ASN A 34 -10.59 -1.26 5.43
CA ASN A 34 -10.49 -1.79 6.80
C ASN A 34 -9.88 -3.20 6.85
N SER A 35 -10.13 -4.03 5.83
CA SER A 35 -9.57 -5.38 5.74
C SER A 35 -8.07 -5.35 5.42
N SER A 36 -7.63 -4.46 4.52
CA SER A 36 -6.20 -4.29 4.24
C SER A 36 -5.45 -3.62 5.40
N PHE A 37 -6.06 -2.65 6.07
CA PHE A 37 -5.45 -1.91 7.17
C PHE A 37 -5.29 -2.74 8.44
N ALA A 38 -5.99 -3.89 8.54
CA ALA A 38 -5.75 -4.85 9.62
C ALA A 38 -4.29 -5.32 9.67
N PHE A 39 -3.59 -5.33 8.54
CA PHE A 39 -2.18 -5.74 8.41
C PHE A 39 -1.18 -4.60 8.58
N LYS A 40 -1.64 -3.34 8.72
CA LYS A 40 -0.77 -2.17 8.84
C LYS A 40 0.17 -2.31 10.04
N GLY A 41 1.46 -2.07 9.82
CA GLY A 41 2.49 -2.10 10.87
C GLY A 41 2.83 -3.51 11.38
N GLN A 42 2.27 -4.56 10.78
CA GLN A 42 2.62 -5.93 11.08
C GLN A 42 3.76 -6.40 10.16
N ALA A 43 4.69 -7.16 10.71
CA ALA A 43 5.71 -7.86 9.93
C ALA A 43 5.17 -9.23 9.48
N ILE A 44 4.21 -9.20 8.54
CA ILE A 44 3.56 -10.39 7.98
C ILE A 44 4.04 -10.63 6.54
N ASP A 45 4.16 -11.89 6.14
CA ASP A 45 4.51 -12.26 4.77
C ASP A 45 3.35 -11.91 3.82
N VAL A 46 3.66 -11.30 2.68
CA VAL A 46 2.70 -10.97 1.62
C VAL A 46 1.88 -12.19 1.16
N LYS A 47 2.47 -13.40 1.24
CA LYS A 47 1.78 -14.65 0.91
C LYS A 47 0.67 -14.99 1.89
N GLU A 48 0.87 -14.65 3.15
CA GLU A 48 -0.15 -14.83 4.19
C GLU A 48 -1.28 -13.81 3.99
N ILE A 49 -0.96 -12.54 3.72
CA ILE A 49 -1.95 -11.53 3.33
C ILE A 49 -2.77 -12.00 2.12
N GLY A 50 -2.09 -12.53 1.09
CA GLY A 50 -2.72 -13.06 -0.12
C GLY A 50 -3.73 -14.15 0.17
N ARG A 51 -3.37 -15.11 1.02
CA ARG A 51 -4.25 -16.20 1.45
C ARG A 51 -5.43 -15.69 2.28
N ASP A 52 -5.19 -14.84 3.26
CA ASP A 52 -6.21 -14.38 4.20
C ASP A 52 -7.26 -13.50 3.53
N LEU A 53 -6.84 -12.69 2.54
CA LEU A 53 -7.72 -11.80 1.78
C LEU A 53 -8.20 -12.40 0.46
N GLY A 54 -7.64 -13.53 0.02
CA GLY A 54 -7.96 -14.15 -1.27
C GLY A 54 -7.54 -13.29 -2.48
N VAL A 55 -6.41 -12.59 -2.40
CA VAL A 55 -5.91 -11.70 -3.46
C VAL A 55 -4.69 -12.28 -4.17
N GLN A 56 -4.59 -12.00 -5.47
CA GLN A 56 -3.43 -12.39 -6.29
C GLN A 56 -2.27 -11.41 -6.17
N TYR A 57 -2.56 -10.14 -5.88
CA TYR A 57 -1.56 -9.08 -5.85
C TYR A 57 -1.76 -8.18 -4.63
N VAL A 58 -0.65 -7.70 -4.10
CA VAL A 58 -0.60 -6.70 -3.03
C VAL A 58 0.16 -5.49 -3.54
N VAL A 59 -0.44 -4.31 -3.37
CA VAL A 59 0.27 -3.03 -3.54
C VAL A 59 0.71 -2.57 -2.16
N GLU A 60 2.01 -2.43 -1.97
CA GLU A 60 2.61 -1.94 -0.73
C GLU A 60 3.59 -0.80 -1.01
N GLY A 61 3.97 -0.07 0.04
CA GLY A 61 4.81 1.09 -0.13
C GLY A 61 5.06 1.89 1.12
N SER A 62 5.77 2.99 0.95
CA SER A 62 6.01 3.95 2.02
C SER A 62 5.89 5.37 1.49
N VAL A 63 5.38 6.25 2.36
CA VAL A 63 5.31 7.68 2.11
C VAL A 63 6.11 8.38 3.20
N ARG A 64 6.93 9.35 2.80
CA ARG A 64 7.68 10.21 3.72
C ARG A 64 7.56 11.65 3.25
N ARG A 65 7.11 12.54 4.14
CA ARG A 65 7.01 13.98 3.92
C ARG A 65 8.03 14.73 4.77
N ALA A 66 8.73 15.71 4.23
CA ALA A 66 9.62 16.57 5.02
C ALA A 66 9.55 18.00 4.48
N GLY A 67 8.87 18.89 5.21
CA GLY A 67 8.47 20.19 4.67
C GLY A 67 7.60 20.00 3.42
N ASN A 68 8.01 20.60 2.30
CA ASN A 68 7.32 20.47 1.01
C ASN A 68 7.71 19.21 0.22
N ARG A 69 8.76 18.50 0.67
CA ARG A 69 9.27 17.32 -0.05
C ARG A 69 8.44 16.10 0.27
N VAL A 70 8.00 15.39 -0.77
CA VAL A 70 7.30 14.11 -0.64
C VAL A 70 8.06 13.04 -1.40
N ARG A 71 8.31 11.93 -0.71
CA ARG A 71 8.88 10.71 -1.29
C ARG A 71 7.90 9.57 -1.12
N ILE A 72 7.52 8.98 -2.23
CA ILE A 72 6.63 7.82 -2.28
C ILE A 72 7.41 6.67 -2.92
N THR A 73 7.35 5.49 -2.31
CA THR A 73 7.75 4.24 -2.95
C THR A 73 6.52 3.35 -2.99
N ALA A 74 6.24 2.77 -4.15
CA ALA A 74 5.15 1.83 -4.35
C ALA A 74 5.67 0.59 -5.06
N GLN A 75 5.14 -0.57 -4.69
CA GLN A 75 5.54 -1.87 -5.23
C GLN A 75 4.29 -2.71 -5.46
N LEU A 76 4.29 -3.46 -6.55
CA LEU A 76 3.30 -4.48 -6.84
C LEU A 76 3.94 -5.84 -6.63
N VAL A 77 3.37 -6.63 -5.73
CA VAL A 77 3.88 -7.93 -5.33
C VAL A 77 2.86 -9.00 -5.67
N GLU A 78 3.31 -10.07 -6.33
CA GLU A 78 2.50 -11.27 -6.53
C GLU A 78 2.40 -12.05 -5.23
N ALA A 79 1.19 -12.24 -4.73
CA ALA A 79 0.96 -12.80 -3.39
C ALA A 79 1.22 -14.31 -3.33
N GLU A 80 1.20 -15.04 -4.45
CA GLU A 80 1.51 -16.48 -4.43
C GLU A 80 3.01 -16.73 -4.22
N THR A 81 3.86 -15.97 -4.90
CA THR A 81 5.31 -16.21 -4.95
C THR A 81 6.10 -15.26 -4.04
N GLY A 82 5.54 -14.08 -3.75
CA GLY A 82 6.23 -12.96 -3.10
C GLY A 82 7.11 -12.16 -4.07
N ASN A 83 7.00 -12.37 -5.38
CA ASN A 83 7.82 -11.67 -6.36
C ASN A 83 7.36 -10.23 -6.57
N HIS A 84 8.29 -9.29 -6.57
CA HIS A 84 8.03 -7.92 -7.02
C HIS A 84 7.88 -7.90 -8.54
N LEU A 85 6.69 -7.57 -9.02
CA LEU A 85 6.40 -7.42 -10.44
C LEU A 85 6.78 -6.02 -10.95
N TRP A 86 6.64 -5.02 -10.08
CA TRP A 86 6.99 -3.63 -10.36
C TRP A 86 7.31 -2.89 -9.07
N ALA A 87 8.18 -1.90 -9.17
CA ALA A 87 8.49 -0.96 -8.11
C ALA A 87 8.81 0.40 -8.72
N GLU A 88 8.25 1.45 -8.16
CA GLU A 88 8.55 2.82 -8.60
C GLU A 88 8.66 3.75 -7.41
N ARG A 89 9.41 4.82 -7.64
CA ARG A 89 9.66 5.84 -6.65
C ARG A 89 9.38 7.20 -7.25
N TYR A 90 8.61 7.98 -6.50
CA TYR A 90 8.26 9.34 -6.83
C TYR A 90 8.85 10.27 -5.77
N ASP A 91 9.68 11.21 -6.21
CA ASP A 91 10.17 12.33 -5.40
C ASP A 91 9.56 13.63 -5.97
N ARG A 92 8.94 14.43 -5.11
CA ARG A 92 8.33 15.74 -5.42
C ARG A 92 8.82 16.77 -4.40
N ASP A 93 9.09 17.99 -4.86
CA ASP A 93 9.45 19.17 -4.03
C ASP A 93 8.33 20.21 -4.04
#